data_AF-A0A9X4RI18-F1
#
_entry.id   AF-A0A9X4RI18-F1
#
_cell.length_a   1.000
_cell.length_b   1.000
_cell.length_c   1.000
_cell.angle_alpha   90.00
_cell.angle_beta   90.00
_cell.angle_gamma   90.00
#
_symmetry.space_group_name_H-M   'P 1'
#
loop_
_entity.id
_entity.type
_entity.pdbx_description
1 polymer ?
#
loop_
_entity_poly.entity_id
_entity_poly.type
_entity_poly.pdbx_seq_one_letter_code
_entity_poly.pdbx_strand_id
1 'polypeptide(L)'
;MTTLLQAEEDSQTQETKIAKYTVITFAPVQGFIEKSRKLRDLYGASQILSYLSWKIVGAANIKNCEVISPAIEIDDVPEMANADIVQGMPNRILILGDFSLNDAHQALTEGWKEIVTACRGWLRDNLQIDDEGWFNSWTRWQIHAWEVFWGSGLSIESAMRDLETRKLRRAWTVPNWNGESSSLSGHDAIAHPNMDSLGTNEAEIKSFYKRIAEVLDPSGKENDRAYINENERLSIPELIKRLVTYGAIARNIHRDLYAPTFREVLRKDDNSGVTHWTGWFMGDGDKVGDHLKRLTDNASVTQFSQSLRAWGKKFQTDFDKKGRVVYAGGDDFLGVMYGDKQTPKLDSREVIAWLLDLRDSWEQGNLGITLSVGFVWAGHSVPQRDVLQHCREAEKLAKSLGRDRVTIRVLFNNGQFVQWTTPWKYLSWLKDYRDRNDNNGKDANWSHVYTDLAQLKSRHAIPPATAETVDEFVALEFFKLYFGKDKGDILNQQRKYITGAEDSKSAKPLIEWIDGMIKVGWQLCSNS
;
A
#
# COMPACT_ATOMS: atom_id res chain seq x y z
N MET A 1 12.76 70.67 -1.82
CA MET A 1 12.81 69.90 -3.08
C MET A 1 13.86 68.79 -3.02
N THR A 2 14.14 68.24 -1.84
CA THR A 2 15.14 67.18 -1.61
C THR A 2 14.56 66.02 -0.80
N THR A 3 13.35 66.18 -0.24
CA THR A 3 12.64 65.16 0.54
C THR A 3 11.57 64.42 -0.26
N LEU A 4 11.28 64.86 -1.49
CA LEU A 4 10.30 64.20 -2.38
C LEU A 4 10.97 63.26 -3.39
N LEU A 5 12.26 63.46 -3.71
CA LEU A 5 13.01 62.56 -4.59
C LEU A 5 13.48 61.29 -3.88
N GLN A 6 13.58 61.30 -2.55
CA GLN A 6 14.00 60.14 -1.76
C GLN A 6 12.82 59.22 -1.39
N ALA A 7 11.58 59.72 -1.45
CA ALA A 7 10.38 58.93 -1.27
C ALA A 7 9.92 58.21 -2.56
N GLU A 8 10.44 58.62 -3.73
CA GLU A 8 10.17 57.96 -5.01
C GLU A 8 11.18 56.84 -5.33
N GLU A 9 12.42 56.90 -4.82
CA GLU A 9 13.40 55.82 -4.95
C GLU A 9 13.13 54.60 -4.03
N ASP A 10 12.53 54.80 -2.85
CA ASP A 10 12.12 53.70 -1.95
C ASP A 10 10.82 52.99 -2.39
N SER A 11 10.17 53.47 -3.47
CA SER A 11 8.94 52.88 -4.03
C SER A 11 9.21 51.88 -5.17
N GLN A 12 10.47 51.66 -5.56
CA GLN A 12 10.86 50.76 -6.66
C GLN A 12 11.89 49.71 -6.23
N THR A 13 11.60 48.90 -5.21
CA THR A 13 12.14 47.54 -5.09
C THR A 13 11.36 46.70 -4.06
N GLN A 14 10.02 46.71 -4.13
CA GLN A 14 9.29 45.49 -3.77
C GLN A 14 9.53 44.50 -4.91
N GLU A 15 10.65 43.78 -4.87
CA GLU A 15 10.81 42.55 -5.64
C GLU A 15 9.54 41.73 -5.39
N THR A 16 8.67 41.67 -6.40
CA THR A 16 7.50 40.80 -6.40
C THR A 16 8.09 39.41 -6.34
N LYS A 17 8.23 38.86 -5.12
CA LYS A 17 8.87 37.58 -4.85
C LYS A 17 8.10 36.55 -5.66
N ILE A 18 8.61 36.20 -6.84
CA ILE A 18 7.89 35.35 -7.77
C ILE A 18 7.67 34.02 -7.06
N ALA A 19 6.40 33.63 -6.91
CA ALA A 19 6.04 32.39 -6.23
C ALA A 19 6.75 31.22 -6.92
N LYS A 20 7.67 30.57 -6.20
CA LYS A 20 8.42 29.41 -6.67
C LYS A 20 7.86 28.17 -5.99
N TYR A 21 7.54 27.17 -6.79
CA TYR A 21 7.06 25.88 -6.32
C TYR A 21 8.16 24.86 -6.40
N THR A 22 8.25 24.03 -5.37
CA THR A 22 9.18 22.92 -5.26
C THR A 22 8.38 21.63 -5.05
N VAL A 23 8.71 20.57 -5.79
CA VAL A 23 8.17 19.23 -5.56
C VAL A 23 9.31 18.25 -5.29
N ILE A 24 9.17 17.48 -4.23
CA ILE A 24 10.14 16.49 -3.79
C ILE A 24 9.49 15.12 -3.79
N THR A 25 10.25 14.10 -4.17
CA THR A 25 9.93 12.72 -3.84
C THR A 25 11.23 11.95 -3.65
N PHE A 26 11.17 10.77 -3.05
CA PHE A 26 12.34 9.92 -2.87
C PHE A 26 12.00 8.48 -3.24
N ALA A 27 13.02 7.68 -3.56
CA ALA A 27 12.89 6.28 -3.95
C ALA A 27 14.04 5.44 -3.35
N PRO A 28 13.88 4.10 -3.25
CA PRO A 28 12.72 3.29 -3.65
C PRO A 28 11.59 3.32 -2.61
N VAL A 29 10.34 3.57 -3.02
CA VAL A 29 9.17 3.47 -2.10
C VAL A 29 8.53 2.10 -2.20
N GLN A 30 7.94 1.80 -3.37
CA GLN A 30 7.22 0.56 -3.58
C GLN A 30 8.16 -0.64 -3.33
N GLY A 31 9.31 -0.69 -4.02
CA GLY A 31 10.33 -1.73 -3.85
C GLY A 31 10.80 -1.95 -2.41
N PHE A 32 10.82 -0.88 -1.59
CA PHE A 32 11.16 -0.99 -0.18
C PHE A 32 10.00 -1.62 0.62
N ILE A 33 8.75 -1.24 0.37
CA ILE A 33 7.57 -1.83 1.00
C ILE A 33 7.43 -3.32 0.61
N GLU A 34 7.63 -3.70 -0.66
CA GLU A 34 7.39 -5.08 -1.12
C GLU A 34 8.40 -6.11 -0.63
N LYS A 35 9.63 -5.69 -0.32
CA LYS A 35 10.65 -6.55 0.29
C LYS A 35 10.32 -6.78 1.78
N SER A 36 9.18 -7.45 2.02
CA SER A 36 8.57 -7.70 3.33
C SER A 36 7.90 -9.08 3.32
N ARG A 37 8.15 -9.93 4.34
CA ARG A 37 7.52 -11.27 4.46
C ARG A 37 6.47 -11.33 5.56
N LYS A 38 6.62 -10.54 6.62
CA LYS A 38 5.62 -10.39 7.68
C LYS A 38 4.85 -9.09 7.52
N LEU A 39 3.63 -9.04 8.05
CA LEU A 39 2.86 -7.78 8.13
C LEU A 39 3.62 -6.71 8.92
N ARG A 40 4.46 -7.12 9.88
CA ARG A 40 5.31 -6.21 10.66
C ARG A 40 6.36 -5.52 9.80
N ASP A 41 6.98 -6.24 8.88
CA ASP A 41 7.97 -5.68 7.93
C ASP A 41 7.32 -4.62 7.05
N LEU A 42 6.11 -4.93 6.57
CA LEU A 42 5.32 -4.08 5.70
C LEU A 42 4.90 -2.78 6.43
N TYR A 43 4.44 -2.91 7.67
CA TYR A 43 4.12 -1.79 8.55
C TYR A 43 5.36 -0.95 8.86
N GLY A 44 6.45 -1.57 9.31
CA GLY A 44 7.72 -0.90 9.61
C GLY A 44 8.29 -0.16 8.41
N ALA A 45 8.20 -0.74 7.21
CA ALA A 45 8.59 -0.07 5.97
C ALA A 45 7.77 1.19 5.71
N SER A 46 6.45 1.12 5.87
CA SER A 46 5.59 2.30 5.73
C SER A 46 5.91 3.38 6.76
N GLN A 47 6.13 3.00 8.03
CA GLN A 47 6.43 3.95 9.09
C GLN A 47 7.76 4.67 8.86
N ILE A 48 8.78 3.96 8.36
CA ILE A 48 10.04 4.56 7.92
C ILE A 48 9.76 5.61 6.83
N LEU A 49 9.01 5.27 5.79
CA LEU A 49 8.73 6.19 4.68
C LEU A 49 7.96 7.43 5.15
N SER A 50 6.92 7.26 5.96
CA SER A 50 6.16 8.38 6.54
C SER A 50 7.04 9.27 7.41
N TYR A 51 7.94 8.69 8.21
CA TYR A 51 8.89 9.45 9.02
C TYR A 51 9.90 10.24 8.17
N LEU A 52 10.42 9.66 7.08
CA LEU A 52 11.33 10.37 6.18
C LEU A 52 10.62 11.54 5.47
N SER A 53 9.36 11.36 5.04
CA SER A 53 8.55 12.46 4.53
C SER A 53 8.35 13.55 5.59
N TRP A 54 8.07 13.18 6.84
CA TRP A 54 7.89 14.10 7.95
C TRP A 54 9.16 14.93 8.22
N LYS A 55 10.35 14.32 8.16
CA LYS A 55 11.63 15.05 8.28
C LYS A 55 11.82 16.10 7.19
N ILE A 56 11.46 15.79 5.94
CA ILE A 56 11.55 16.76 4.83
C ILE A 56 10.56 17.90 5.04
N VAL A 57 9.30 17.59 5.37
CA VAL A 57 8.28 18.61 5.68
C VAL A 57 8.77 19.52 6.80
N GLY A 58 9.37 18.94 7.85
CA GLY A 58 9.87 19.73 8.95
C GLY A 58 11.02 20.65 8.59
N ALA A 59 11.96 20.18 7.77
CA ALA A 59 13.03 21.02 7.25
C ALA A 59 12.49 22.17 6.38
N ALA A 60 11.43 21.95 5.61
CA ALA A 60 10.78 22.99 4.81
C ALA A 60 10.16 24.07 5.69
N ASN A 61 9.43 23.68 6.74
CA ASN A 61 8.81 24.61 7.68
C ASN A 61 9.85 25.46 8.43
N ILE A 62 10.96 24.86 8.87
CA ILE A 62 12.07 25.58 9.52
C ILE A 62 12.66 26.67 8.60
N LYS A 63 12.62 26.45 7.28
CA LYS A 63 13.05 27.43 6.28
C LYS A 63 11.98 28.44 5.87
N ASN A 64 10.85 28.50 6.60
CA ASN A 64 9.70 29.35 6.26
C ASN A 64 9.15 29.08 4.84
N CYS A 65 9.26 27.84 4.37
CA CYS A 65 8.59 27.39 3.15
C CYS A 65 7.25 26.77 3.52
N GLU A 66 6.18 27.16 2.83
CA GLU A 66 4.84 26.65 3.09
C GLU A 66 4.68 25.27 2.44
N VAL A 67 4.30 24.26 3.21
CA VAL A 67 4.01 22.91 2.69
C VAL A 67 2.54 22.83 2.27
N ILE A 68 2.30 22.78 0.97
CA ILE A 68 0.96 22.70 0.38
C ILE A 68 0.41 21.26 0.48
N SER A 69 1.26 20.26 0.24
CA SER A 69 0.90 18.84 0.32
C SER A 69 2.10 18.01 0.76
N PRO A 70 2.00 17.12 1.76
CA PRO A 70 0.82 16.88 2.57
C PRO A 70 0.50 18.09 3.46
N ALA A 71 -0.75 18.54 3.45
CA ALA A 71 -1.21 19.64 4.28
C ALA A 71 -1.20 19.21 5.74
N ILE A 72 -0.31 19.78 6.55
CA ILE A 72 -0.24 19.59 7.99
C ILE A 72 -0.63 20.90 8.64
N GLU A 73 -1.68 20.88 9.48
CA GLU A 73 -1.96 21.98 10.40
C GLU A 73 -0.83 21.97 11.44
N ILE A 74 0.07 22.95 11.35
CA ILE A 74 1.11 23.18 12.34
C ILE A 74 0.89 24.61 12.81
N ASP A 75 0.28 24.75 13.99
CA ASP A 75 0.01 26.06 14.59
C ASP A 75 1.32 26.71 15.09
N ASP A 76 2.38 25.94 15.36
CA ASP A 76 3.69 26.45 15.77
C ASP A 76 4.87 25.48 15.49
N VAL A 77 6.01 26.00 14.99
CA VAL A 77 7.21 25.21 14.62
C VAL A 77 7.78 24.33 15.76
N PRO A 78 7.76 24.75 17.04
CA PRO A 78 8.15 23.91 18.17
C PRO A 78 7.23 22.69 18.41
N GLU A 79 5.98 22.71 17.94
CA GLU A 79 5.04 21.59 18.13
C GLU A 79 5.23 20.46 17.11
N MET A 80 6.05 20.67 16.08
CA MET A 80 6.26 19.67 15.04
C MET A 80 6.87 18.37 15.58
N ALA A 81 7.71 18.44 16.62
CA ALA A 81 8.25 17.26 17.31
C ALA A 81 7.20 16.46 18.10
N ASN A 82 6.04 17.08 18.36
CA ASN A 82 4.87 16.48 18.99
C ASN A 82 3.71 16.25 18.01
N ALA A 83 3.85 16.66 16.74
CA ALA A 83 2.86 16.39 15.72
C ALA A 83 2.88 14.89 15.42
N ASP A 84 1.70 14.26 15.49
CA ASP A 84 1.59 12.84 15.15
C ASP A 84 2.12 12.62 13.73
N ILE A 85 3.09 11.72 13.57
CA ILE A 85 3.41 11.15 12.26
C ILE A 85 2.13 10.47 11.83
N VAL A 86 1.39 11.13 10.95
CA VAL A 86 0.21 10.51 10.36
C VAL A 86 0.72 9.36 9.50
N GLN A 87 0.47 8.15 10.00
CA GLN A 87 0.70 6.90 9.29
C GLN A 87 0.12 7.03 7.89
N GLY A 88 0.92 6.79 6.86
CA GLY A 88 0.52 6.97 5.46
C GLY A 88 0.79 8.37 4.91
N MET A 89 1.76 9.11 5.48
CA MET A 89 2.26 10.34 4.88
C MET A 89 2.77 10.08 3.46
N PRO A 90 2.34 10.84 2.44
CA PRO A 90 2.75 10.59 1.06
C PRO A 90 4.25 10.86 0.88
N ASN A 91 4.86 10.16 -0.08
CA ASN A 91 6.26 10.35 -0.46
C ASN A 91 6.45 11.46 -1.50
N ARG A 92 5.39 12.20 -1.85
CA ARG A 92 5.42 13.37 -2.73
C ARG A 92 5.04 14.60 -1.92
N ILE A 93 5.97 15.55 -1.85
CA ILE A 93 5.86 16.75 -1.03
C ILE A 93 5.89 17.97 -1.98
N LEU A 94 4.86 18.81 -1.91
CA LEU A 94 4.71 20.04 -2.66
C LEU A 94 4.84 21.22 -1.70
N ILE A 95 5.72 22.16 -2.06
CA ILE A 95 6.14 23.26 -1.22
C ILE A 95 6.04 24.56 -2.04
N LEU A 96 5.46 25.60 -1.45
CA LEU A 96 5.62 26.99 -1.90
C LEU A 96 6.86 27.56 -1.21
N GLY A 97 7.90 27.81 -2.00
CA GLY A 97 9.18 28.31 -1.54
C GLY A 97 10.36 27.70 -2.29
N ASP A 98 11.52 28.33 -2.11
CA ASP A 98 12.79 27.82 -2.65
C ASP A 98 13.43 26.84 -1.65
N PHE A 99 12.92 25.61 -1.64
CA PHE A 99 13.50 24.53 -0.86
C PHE A 99 14.42 23.70 -1.75
N SER A 100 15.73 23.70 -1.47
CA SER A 100 16.70 23.14 -2.42
C SER A 100 16.77 21.61 -2.38
N LEU A 101 17.33 21.00 -3.44
CA LEU A 101 17.65 19.56 -3.44
C LEU A 101 18.56 19.16 -2.27
N ASN A 102 19.53 20.01 -1.93
CA ASN A 102 20.47 19.74 -0.83
C ASN A 102 19.75 19.71 0.51
N ASP A 103 18.78 20.60 0.73
CA ASP A 103 17.98 20.62 1.96
C ASP A 103 17.12 19.37 2.08
N ALA A 104 16.47 18.98 0.98
CA ALA A 104 15.69 17.74 0.92
C ALA A 104 16.57 16.50 1.20
N HIS A 105 17.74 16.46 0.58
CA HIS A 105 18.71 15.37 0.74
C HIS A 105 19.24 15.30 2.19
N GLN A 106 19.58 16.45 2.77
CA GLN A 106 20.05 16.53 4.15
C GLN A 106 18.97 16.06 5.13
N ALA A 107 17.75 16.59 5.03
CA ALA A 107 16.65 16.22 5.92
C ALA A 107 16.33 14.72 5.87
N LEU A 108 16.31 14.14 4.67
CA LEU A 108 16.09 12.71 4.48
C LEU A 108 17.26 11.87 5.03
N THR A 109 18.50 12.28 4.76
CA THR A 109 19.70 11.56 5.22
C THR A 109 19.81 11.59 6.74
N GLU A 110 19.51 12.72 7.37
CA GLU A 110 19.46 12.86 8.84
C GLU A 110 18.39 11.94 9.44
N GLY A 111 17.17 11.97 8.90
CA GLY A 111 16.09 11.08 9.35
C GLY A 111 16.44 9.60 9.22
N TRP A 112 17.04 9.20 8.10
CA TRP A 112 17.46 7.81 7.90
C TRP A 112 18.61 7.42 8.83
N LYS A 113 19.56 8.33 9.06
CA LYS A 113 20.67 8.13 10.00
C LYS A 113 20.16 7.93 11.43
N GLU A 114 19.13 8.66 11.86
CA GLU A 114 18.50 8.47 13.17
C GLU A 114 17.97 7.04 13.34
N ILE A 115 17.23 6.53 12.35
CA ILE A 115 16.71 5.14 12.34
C ILE A 115 17.85 4.13 12.38
N VAL A 116 18.84 4.27 11.49
CA VAL A 116 19.99 3.36 11.38
C VAL A 116 20.77 3.31 12.68
N THR A 117 21.08 4.48 13.25
CA THR A 117 21.84 4.60 14.49
C THR A 117 21.10 3.99 15.67
N ALA A 118 19.79 4.22 15.77
CA ALA A 118 18.97 3.66 16.84
C ALA A 118 18.89 2.12 16.75
N CYS A 119 18.67 1.56 15.56
CA CYS A 119 18.61 0.12 15.36
C CYS A 119 19.96 -0.55 15.66
N ARG A 120 21.05 -0.02 15.07
CA ARG A 120 22.40 -0.55 15.22
C ARG A 120 22.90 -0.43 16.66
N GLY A 121 22.71 0.74 17.28
CA GLY A 121 23.06 0.97 18.68
C GLY A 121 22.32 0.03 19.62
N TRP A 122 21.01 -0.17 19.40
CA TRP A 122 20.25 -1.13 20.20
C TRP A 122 20.79 -2.56 20.07
N LEU A 123 21.14 -3.02 18.87
CA LEU A 123 21.75 -4.34 18.66
C LEU A 123 23.08 -4.47 19.39
N ARG A 124 23.97 -3.47 19.25
CA ARG A 124 25.27 -3.44 19.94
C ARG A 124 25.09 -3.55 21.46
N ASP A 125 24.24 -2.70 22.03
CA ASP A 125 24.10 -2.56 23.48
C ASP A 125 23.40 -3.78 24.11
N ASN A 126 22.38 -4.35 23.45
CA ASN A 126 21.59 -5.46 24.01
C ASN A 126 22.19 -6.83 23.71
N LEU A 127 23.00 -6.96 22.64
CA LEU A 127 23.64 -8.21 22.27
C LEU A 127 25.14 -8.21 22.55
N GLN A 128 25.70 -7.15 23.15
CA GLN A 128 27.13 -7.05 23.48
C GLN A 128 28.01 -7.42 22.27
N ILE A 129 27.65 -6.91 21.11
CA ILE A 129 28.29 -7.21 19.84
C ILE A 129 29.42 -6.21 19.61
N ASP A 130 30.56 -6.69 19.13
CA ASP A 130 31.58 -5.84 18.54
C ASP A 130 31.07 -5.27 17.21
N ASP A 131 31.00 -3.96 17.12
CA ASP A 131 30.32 -3.23 16.05
C ASP A 131 31.22 -3.01 14.82
N GLU A 132 32.49 -3.42 14.86
CA GLU A 132 33.46 -3.21 13.79
C GLU A 132 33.18 -4.07 12.54
N GLY A 133 32.83 -5.36 12.73
CA GLY A 133 32.79 -6.36 11.65
C GLY A 133 31.62 -6.24 10.65
N TRP A 134 30.72 -5.27 10.85
CA TRP A 134 29.63 -4.93 9.93
C TRP A 134 29.48 -3.41 9.73
N PHE A 135 30.45 -2.63 10.20
CA PHE A 135 30.39 -1.17 10.18
C PHE A 135 30.28 -0.63 8.76
N ASN A 136 31.04 -1.18 7.82
CA ASN A 136 31.03 -0.73 6.44
C ASN A 136 29.70 -1.06 5.78
N SER A 137 29.15 -2.26 6.00
CA SER A 137 27.85 -2.65 5.46
C SER A 137 26.72 -1.75 5.97
N TRP A 138 26.64 -1.47 7.27
CA TRP A 138 25.67 -0.53 7.82
C TRP A 138 25.85 0.89 7.27
N THR A 139 27.09 1.34 7.12
CA THR A 139 27.40 2.68 6.60
C THR A 139 26.99 2.84 5.14
N ARG A 140 27.21 1.82 4.30
CA ARG A 140 26.74 1.82 2.90
C ARG A 140 25.22 1.94 2.81
N TRP A 141 24.48 1.20 3.64
CA TRP A 141 23.02 1.33 3.71
C TRP A 141 22.57 2.68 4.26
N GLN A 142 23.32 3.28 5.19
CA GLN A 142 23.03 4.63 5.67
C GLN A 142 23.18 5.69 4.56
N ILE A 143 24.17 5.55 3.68
CA ILE A 143 24.49 6.57 2.67
C ILE A 143 23.67 6.37 1.38
N HIS A 144 23.45 5.13 0.96
CA HIS A 144 22.96 4.83 -0.40
C HIS A 144 21.55 4.20 -0.44
N ALA A 145 20.83 4.15 0.69
CA ALA A 145 19.48 3.57 0.72
C ALA A 145 18.46 4.34 -0.12
N TRP A 146 18.65 5.66 -0.29
CA TRP A 146 17.63 6.56 -0.83
C TRP A 146 18.19 7.47 -1.90
N GLU A 147 17.39 7.73 -2.93
CA GLU A 147 17.61 8.79 -3.92
C GLU A 147 16.53 9.86 -3.75
N VAL A 148 16.93 11.13 -3.72
CA VAL A 148 16.01 12.27 -3.65
C VAL A 148 15.84 12.89 -5.03
N PHE A 149 14.59 12.98 -5.46
CA PHE A 149 14.19 13.68 -6.66
C PHE A 149 13.56 15.01 -6.29
N TRP A 150 13.89 16.03 -7.06
CA TRP A 150 13.48 17.41 -6.83
C TRP A 150 13.12 18.03 -8.17
N GLY A 151 12.04 18.82 -8.20
CA GLY A 151 11.66 19.64 -9.35
C GLY A 151 11.20 21.02 -8.88
N SER A 152 11.38 22.03 -9.73
CA SER A 152 10.96 23.40 -9.42
C SER A 152 10.34 24.11 -10.59
N GLY A 153 9.53 25.13 -10.31
CA GLY A 153 8.88 25.93 -11.33
C GLY A 153 8.15 27.14 -10.76
N LEU A 154 7.65 28.00 -11.65
CA LEU A 154 6.83 29.17 -11.28
C LEU A 154 5.35 28.83 -11.11
N SER A 155 5.00 27.56 -11.33
CA SER A 155 3.68 26.98 -11.11
C SER A 155 3.81 25.54 -10.61
N ILE A 156 2.76 25.02 -9.96
CA ILE A 156 2.71 23.62 -9.52
C ILE A 156 2.92 22.66 -10.70
N GLU A 157 2.29 22.92 -11.85
CA GLU A 157 2.43 22.10 -13.06
C GLU A 157 3.87 22.06 -13.56
N SER A 158 4.53 23.23 -13.65
CA SER A 158 5.92 23.29 -14.13
C SER A 158 6.88 22.59 -13.18
N ALA A 159 6.70 22.74 -11.87
CA ALA A 159 7.50 22.03 -10.86
C ALA A 159 7.30 20.50 -10.90
N MET A 160 6.06 20.03 -11.08
CA MET A 160 5.77 18.60 -11.26
C MET A 160 6.38 18.04 -12.55
N ARG A 161 6.32 18.79 -13.65
CA ARG A 161 6.91 18.37 -14.93
C ARG A 161 8.44 18.29 -14.85
N ASP A 162 9.08 19.24 -14.17
CA ASP A 162 10.53 19.20 -13.92
C ASP A 162 10.91 17.98 -13.07
N LEU A 163 10.14 17.69 -12.01
CA LEU A 163 10.34 16.50 -11.19
C LEU A 163 10.26 15.20 -12.00
N GLU A 164 9.21 15.01 -12.80
CA GLU A 164 9.05 13.79 -13.61
C GLU A 164 10.17 13.65 -14.65
N THR A 165 10.64 14.76 -15.22
CA THR A 165 11.76 14.74 -16.17
C THR A 165 13.05 14.30 -15.49
N ARG A 166 13.31 14.75 -14.26
CA ARG A 166 14.51 14.40 -13.50
C ARG A 166 14.49 12.95 -13.00
N LYS A 167 13.32 12.40 -12.68
CA LYS A 167 13.14 10.98 -12.32
C LYS A 167 13.63 10.02 -13.43
N LEU A 168 13.69 10.45 -14.68
CA LEU A 168 14.20 9.64 -15.80
C LEU A 168 15.72 9.40 -15.75
N ARG A 169 16.48 10.21 -14.99
CA ARG A 169 17.95 10.12 -14.94
C ARG A 169 18.47 8.87 -14.24
N ARG A 170 17.66 8.24 -13.36
CA ARG A 170 17.97 6.98 -12.63
C ARG A 170 19.42 6.94 -12.10
N ALA A 171 19.84 7.96 -11.35
CA ALA A 171 21.23 8.10 -10.89
C ALA A 171 21.48 7.32 -9.59
N TRP A 172 21.01 6.07 -9.53
CA TRP A 172 21.04 5.28 -8.29
C TRP A 172 22.39 4.59 -8.09
N THR A 173 22.99 4.81 -6.92
CA THR A 173 24.06 3.95 -6.40
C THR A 173 23.47 2.89 -5.49
N VAL A 174 23.62 1.61 -5.86
CA VAL A 174 23.17 0.49 -5.03
C VAL A 174 24.36 -0.04 -4.21
N PRO A 175 24.23 -0.25 -2.89
CA PRO A 175 25.24 -0.96 -2.11
C PRO A 175 25.55 -2.33 -2.71
N ASN A 176 26.78 -2.54 -3.17
CA ASN A 176 27.26 -3.89 -3.45
C ASN A 176 27.54 -4.61 -2.13
N TRP A 177 27.24 -5.91 -2.11
CA TRP A 177 27.41 -6.79 -0.96
C TRP A 177 28.07 -8.10 -1.37
N ASN A 178 28.71 -8.76 -0.42
CA ASN A 178 29.30 -10.09 -0.54
C ASN A 178 28.76 -10.95 0.62
N GLY A 179 28.59 -12.26 0.40
CA GLY A 179 28.14 -13.20 1.44
C GLY A 179 26.96 -14.07 0.99
N GLU A 180 26.34 -14.76 1.93
CA GLU A 180 25.10 -15.49 1.70
C GLU A 180 23.90 -14.53 1.58
N SER A 181 22.95 -14.85 0.70
CA SER A 181 21.75 -14.04 0.49
C SER A 181 20.74 -14.16 1.64
N SER A 182 20.01 -13.09 1.92
CA SER A 182 18.90 -13.10 2.87
C SER A 182 17.80 -14.09 2.45
N SER A 183 17.17 -14.71 3.45
CA SER A 183 16.03 -15.62 3.27
C SER A 183 14.73 -14.92 2.86
N LEU A 184 14.70 -13.59 2.82
CA LEU A 184 13.50 -12.80 2.56
C LEU A 184 13.45 -12.29 1.13
N SER A 185 14.37 -11.39 0.75
CA SER A 185 14.45 -10.91 -0.62
C SER A 185 15.33 -11.81 -1.49
N GLY A 186 16.40 -12.39 -0.94
CA GLY A 186 17.41 -13.11 -1.72
C GLY A 186 18.37 -12.20 -2.49
N HIS A 187 18.21 -10.88 -2.37
CA HIS A 187 18.92 -9.88 -3.18
C HIS A 187 20.00 -9.12 -2.41
N ASP A 188 20.12 -9.33 -1.09
CA ASP A 188 20.98 -8.59 -0.18
C ASP A 188 21.63 -9.58 0.81
N ALA A 189 22.86 -9.30 1.29
CA ALA A 189 23.57 -10.17 2.24
C ALA A 189 22.83 -10.31 3.58
N ILE A 190 22.97 -11.47 4.23
CA ILE A 190 22.51 -11.67 5.61
C ILE A 190 23.20 -10.68 6.55
N ALA A 191 22.43 -9.95 7.35
CA ALA A 191 22.93 -9.10 8.41
C ALA A 191 23.44 -9.97 9.56
N HIS A 192 24.73 -9.84 9.87
CA HIS A 192 25.37 -10.40 11.05
C HIS A 192 26.64 -9.59 11.40
N PRO A 193 27.14 -9.66 12.65
CA PRO A 193 28.24 -8.82 13.12
C PRO A 193 29.56 -8.90 12.36
N ASN A 194 29.78 -9.99 11.62
CA ASN A 194 31.02 -10.27 10.91
C ASN A 194 30.85 -10.22 9.38
N MET A 195 29.77 -9.63 8.87
CA MET A 195 29.42 -9.68 7.44
C MET A 195 30.38 -8.92 6.51
N ASP A 196 31.22 -8.03 7.04
CA ASP A 196 32.27 -7.36 6.26
C ASP A 196 33.54 -8.23 6.14
N SER A 197 33.64 -9.32 6.90
CA SER A 197 34.81 -10.23 6.87
C SER A 197 34.77 -11.19 5.68
N LEU A 198 35.95 -11.67 5.27
CA LEU A 198 36.07 -12.70 4.23
C LEU A 198 35.71 -14.07 4.82
N GLY A 199 34.51 -14.57 4.52
CA GLY A 199 34.05 -15.90 4.88
C GLY A 199 32.75 -15.88 5.70
N THR A 200 31.92 -16.91 5.53
CA THR A 200 30.64 -17.03 6.24
C THR A 200 30.73 -18.10 7.31
N ASN A 201 30.44 -17.74 8.56
CA ASN A 201 30.36 -18.69 9.67
C ASN A 201 28.89 -18.91 10.05
N GLU A 202 28.31 -20.02 9.57
CA GLU A 202 26.91 -20.36 9.79
C GLU A 202 26.56 -20.49 11.29
N ALA A 203 27.49 -20.95 12.12
CA ALA A 203 27.29 -21.10 13.57
C ALA A 203 27.17 -19.74 14.27
N GLU A 204 27.98 -18.75 13.87
CA GLU A 204 27.90 -17.38 14.38
C GLU A 204 26.60 -16.71 13.97
N ILE A 205 26.19 -16.88 12.71
CA ILE A 205 24.92 -16.35 12.22
C ILE A 205 23.75 -16.97 13.00
N LYS A 206 23.74 -18.31 13.17
CA LYS A 206 22.73 -18.99 13.99
C LYS A 206 22.68 -18.44 15.42
N SER A 207 23.84 -18.25 16.05
CA SER A 207 23.95 -17.69 17.40
C SER A 207 23.40 -16.26 17.46
N PHE A 208 23.75 -15.40 16.49
CA PHE A 208 23.25 -14.03 16.41
C PHE A 208 21.71 -13.98 16.31
N TYR A 209 21.13 -14.75 15.39
CA TYR A 209 19.67 -14.78 15.20
C TYR A 209 18.92 -15.40 16.37
N LYS A 210 19.53 -16.38 17.06
CA LYS A 210 18.98 -16.91 18.31
C LYS A 210 18.92 -15.84 19.40
N ARG A 211 20.02 -15.13 19.62
CA ARG A 211 20.11 -14.12 20.69
C ARG A 211 19.17 -12.94 20.43
N ILE A 212 19.10 -12.42 19.21
CA ILE A 212 18.19 -11.31 18.88
C ILE A 212 16.71 -11.74 19.03
N ALA A 213 16.36 -12.97 18.65
CA ALA A 213 15.02 -13.52 18.83
C ALA A 213 14.63 -13.60 20.31
N GLU A 214 15.51 -14.16 21.14
CA GLU A 214 15.32 -14.27 22.60
C GLU A 214 15.21 -12.91 23.30
N VAL A 215 15.98 -11.90 22.88
CA VAL A 215 15.93 -10.56 23.50
C VAL A 215 14.68 -9.78 23.08
N LEU A 216 14.23 -9.91 21.82
CA LEU A 216 13.06 -9.18 21.33
C LEU A 216 11.74 -9.77 21.82
N ASP A 217 11.69 -11.07 22.08
CA ASP A 217 10.51 -11.75 22.62
C ASP A 217 10.90 -12.89 23.57
N PRO A 218 11.32 -12.58 24.81
CA PRO A 218 11.80 -13.58 25.78
C PRO A 218 10.76 -14.64 26.15
N SER A 219 9.48 -14.29 26.05
CA SER A 219 8.34 -15.16 26.34
C SER A 219 7.91 -16.05 25.18
N GLY A 220 8.35 -15.74 23.96
CA GLY A 220 8.01 -16.47 22.75
C GLY A 220 8.61 -17.88 22.73
N LYS A 221 7.91 -18.81 22.07
CA LYS A 221 8.43 -20.16 21.85
C LYS A 221 9.47 -20.13 20.74
N GLU A 222 10.40 -21.09 20.77
CA GLU A 222 11.40 -21.24 19.72
C GLU A 222 10.72 -21.40 18.35
N ASN A 223 11.16 -20.60 17.38
CA ASN A 223 10.62 -20.47 16.02
C ASN A 223 9.15 -20.01 15.91
N ASP A 224 8.59 -19.46 16.99
CA ASP A 224 7.24 -18.89 17.07
C ASP A 224 7.26 -17.61 17.91
N ARG A 225 8.15 -16.67 17.53
CA ARG A 225 8.32 -15.37 18.20
C ARG A 225 7.69 -14.24 17.39
N ALA A 226 7.12 -13.28 18.10
CA ALA A 226 6.30 -12.20 17.52
C ALA A 226 7.10 -11.15 16.72
N TYR A 227 8.42 -11.11 16.92
CA TYR A 227 9.33 -10.22 16.19
C TYR A 227 10.12 -11.02 15.17
N ILE A 228 11.14 -11.76 15.59
CA ILE A 228 12.05 -12.49 14.71
C ILE A 228 12.25 -13.92 15.21
N ASN A 229 12.19 -14.88 14.28
CA ASN A 229 12.47 -16.28 14.57
C ASN A 229 13.95 -16.60 14.36
N GLU A 230 14.44 -17.59 15.10
CA GLU A 230 15.85 -18.02 15.14
C GLU A 230 16.36 -18.51 13.77
N ASN A 231 15.45 -19.04 12.94
CA ASN A 231 15.74 -19.52 11.60
C ASN A 231 15.66 -18.43 10.51
N GLU A 232 15.22 -17.21 10.82
CA GLU A 232 15.19 -16.12 9.85
C GLU A 232 16.61 -15.64 9.52
N ARG A 233 16.84 -15.20 8.27
CA ARG A 233 18.09 -14.57 7.83
C ARG A 233 17.73 -13.33 7.04
N LEU A 234 17.84 -12.16 7.65
CA LEU A 234 17.41 -10.88 7.11
C LEU A 234 18.62 -10.07 6.65
N SER A 235 18.49 -9.27 5.61
CA SER A 235 19.47 -8.24 5.28
C SER A 235 19.35 -7.03 6.20
N ILE A 236 20.32 -6.11 6.15
CA ILE A 236 20.29 -4.88 6.97
C ILE A 236 18.96 -4.10 6.81
N PRO A 237 18.48 -3.76 5.60
CA PRO A 237 17.21 -3.03 5.47
C PRO A 237 16.01 -3.84 5.95
N GLU A 238 16.03 -5.17 5.81
CA GLU A 238 14.96 -6.05 6.31
C GLU A 238 14.95 -6.10 7.85
N LEU A 239 16.14 -6.17 8.46
CA LEU A 239 16.32 -6.13 9.91
C LEU A 239 15.88 -4.77 10.48
N ILE A 240 16.22 -3.65 9.83
CA ILE A 240 15.77 -2.31 10.22
C ILE A 240 14.23 -2.23 10.23
N LYS A 241 13.55 -2.71 9.17
CA LYS A 241 12.07 -2.73 9.12
C LYS A 241 11.45 -3.51 10.28
N ARG A 242 12.11 -4.59 10.72
CA ARG A 242 11.64 -5.39 11.86
C ARG A 242 11.82 -4.62 13.17
N LEU A 243 13.01 -4.07 13.36
CA LEU A 243 13.46 -3.42 14.60
C LEU A 243 12.81 -2.06 14.85
N VAL A 244 12.53 -1.27 13.81
CA VAL A 244 11.98 0.09 13.95
C VAL A 244 10.65 0.11 14.71
N THR A 245 9.90 -1.00 14.66
CA THR A 245 8.60 -1.15 15.35
C THR A 245 8.72 -1.64 16.80
N TYR A 246 9.94 -1.98 17.26
CA TYR A 246 10.18 -2.43 18.62
C TYR A 246 10.17 -1.24 19.58
N GLY A 247 9.39 -1.32 20.66
CA GLY A 247 9.09 -0.15 21.51
C GLY A 247 10.29 0.53 22.15
N ALA A 248 11.39 -0.19 22.42
CA ALA A 248 12.63 0.43 22.92
C ALA A 248 13.37 1.22 21.84
N ILE A 249 13.31 0.79 20.58
CA ILE A 249 13.96 1.45 19.44
C ILE A 249 13.10 2.61 18.95
N ALA A 250 11.80 2.37 18.76
CA ALA A 250 10.86 3.39 18.32
C ALA A 250 10.88 4.64 19.21
N ARG A 251 10.88 4.47 20.54
CA ARG A 251 10.93 5.60 21.50
C ARG A 251 12.18 6.46 21.39
N ASN A 252 13.29 5.92 20.87
CA ASN A 252 14.52 6.67 20.67
C ASN A 252 14.55 7.44 19.34
N ILE A 253 13.59 7.18 18.44
CA ILE A 253 13.49 7.83 17.13
C ILE A 253 12.26 8.75 17.11
N HIS A 254 11.06 8.17 17.25
CA HIS A 254 9.79 8.87 17.33
C HIS A 254 8.69 7.97 17.88
N ARG A 255 7.80 8.50 18.73
CA ARG A 255 6.76 7.72 19.42
C ARG A 255 5.84 6.94 18.46
N ASP A 256 5.50 7.52 17.31
CA ASP A 256 4.55 6.91 16.35
C ASP A 256 5.15 5.79 15.50
N LEU A 257 6.46 5.59 15.54
CA LEU A 257 7.08 4.37 14.99
C LEU A 257 6.71 3.14 15.83
N TYR A 258 6.29 3.33 17.08
CA TYR A 258 5.86 2.26 17.94
C TYR A 258 4.47 1.77 17.53
N ALA A 259 4.30 0.44 17.44
CA ALA A 259 3.04 -0.21 17.10
C ALA A 259 2.47 -0.97 18.30
N PRO A 260 1.92 -0.30 19.33
CA PRO A 260 1.45 -0.95 20.56
C PRO A 260 0.36 -1.99 20.30
N THR A 261 -0.47 -1.76 19.29
CA THR A 261 -1.62 -2.62 18.96
C THR A 261 -1.28 -3.70 17.94
N PHE A 262 -0.01 -3.90 17.56
CA PHE A 262 0.35 -4.83 16.49
C PHE A 262 -0.09 -6.27 16.84
N ARG A 263 -1.13 -6.75 16.15
CA ARG A 263 -1.62 -8.12 16.22
C ARG A 263 -1.03 -8.89 15.05
N GLU A 264 -0.41 -10.03 15.33
CA GLU A 264 0.00 -10.94 14.27
C GLU A 264 -1.21 -11.49 13.52
N VAL A 265 -1.02 -11.72 12.22
CA VAL A 265 -2.07 -12.28 11.37
C VAL A 265 -2.23 -13.75 11.70
N LEU A 266 -3.32 -14.12 12.37
CA LEU A 266 -3.64 -15.52 12.64
C LEU A 266 -4.12 -16.18 11.35
N ARG A 267 -3.26 -16.95 10.70
CA ARG A 267 -3.63 -17.79 9.54
C ARG A 267 -3.84 -19.25 9.90
N LYS A 268 -3.25 -19.69 11.00
CA LYS A 268 -3.40 -21.03 11.56
C LYS A 268 -3.26 -20.94 13.07
N ASP A 269 -4.15 -21.62 13.78
CA ASP A 269 -3.98 -21.88 15.20
C ASP A 269 -3.23 -23.20 15.36
N ASP A 270 -2.02 -23.13 15.92
CA ASP A 270 -1.17 -24.32 16.07
C ASP A 270 -1.66 -25.29 17.15
N ASN A 271 -2.53 -24.86 18.08
CA ASN A 271 -3.10 -25.76 19.08
C ASN A 271 -4.29 -26.55 18.51
N SER A 272 -5.18 -25.88 17.77
CA SER A 272 -6.40 -26.50 17.24
C SER A 272 -6.25 -27.02 15.81
N GLY A 273 -5.22 -26.59 15.08
CA GLY A 273 -5.03 -26.87 13.66
C GLY A 273 -5.98 -26.10 12.74
N VAL A 274 -6.85 -25.25 13.29
CA VAL A 274 -7.82 -24.46 12.52
C VAL A 274 -7.08 -23.44 11.66
N THR A 275 -7.49 -23.33 10.39
CA THR A 275 -6.90 -22.41 9.42
C THR A 275 -7.86 -21.28 9.07
N HIS A 276 -7.33 -20.08 8.90
CA HIS A 276 -8.09 -18.87 8.64
C HIS A 276 -7.63 -18.21 7.34
N TRP A 277 -8.61 -17.85 6.51
CA TRP A 277 -8.38 -17.03 5.32
C TRP A 277 -8.24 -15.57 5.70
N THR A 278 -7.56 -14.80 4.85
CA THR A 278 -7.30 -13.38 5.10
C THR A 278 -7.65 -12.55 3.87
N GLY A 279 -8.19 -11.35 4.07
CA GLY A 279 -8.50 -10.42 2.98
C GLY A 279 -7.40 -9.38 2.86
N TRP A 280 -6.83 -9.18 1.70
CA TRP A 280 -5.78 -8.19 1.46
C TRP A 280 -6.26 -7.20 0.43
N PHE A 281 -6.00 -5.91 0.64
CA PHE A 281 -6.47 -4.88 -0.27
C PHE A 281 -5.44 -3.81 -0.50
N MET A 282 -5.36 -3.35 -1.73
CA MET A 282 -4.59 -2.18 -2.12
C MET A 282 -5.48 -1.29 -2.99
N GLY A 283 -5.53 -0.01 -2.65
CA GLY A 283 -6.32 0.98 -3.38
C GLY A 283 -5.49 2.19 -3.74
N ASP A 284 -5.88 2.87 -4.81
CA ASP A 284 -5.21 4.07 -5.30
C ASP A 284 -6.21 5.00 -6.01
N GLY A 285 -6.11 6.28 -5.67
CA GLY A 285 -6.89 7.38 -6.23
C GLY A 285 -6.56 7.63 -7.69
N ASP A 286 -7.59 7.57 -8.54
CA ASP A 286 -7.40 7.62 -9.97
C ASP A 286 -6.97 9.01 -10.46
N LYS A 287 -5.79 9.05 -11.10
CA LYS A 287 -5.24 10.25 -11.76
C LYS A 287 -5.09 11.45 -10.81
N VAL A 288 -4.69 11.22 -9.57
CA VAL A 288 -4.43 12.29 -8.59
C VAL A 288 -3.45 13.33 -9.12
N GLY A 289 -2.38 12.90 -9.80
CA GLY A 289 -1.44 13.83 -10.44
C GLY A 289 -2.09 14.76 -11.47
N ASP A 290 -3.08 14.29 -12.24
CA ASP A 290 -3.82 15.15 -13.17
C ASP A 290 -4.88 15.99 -12.46
N HIS A 291 -5.44 15.48 -11.36
CA HIS A 291 -6.33 16.27 -10.50
C HIS A 291 -5.59 17.46 -9.89
N LEU A 292 -4.40 17.23 -9.31
CA LEU A 292 -3.55 18.28 -8.74
C LEU A 292 -3.15 19.34 -9.77
N LYS A 293 -2.91 18.97 -11.05
CA LYS A 293 -2.64 19.94 -12.12
C LYS A 293 -3.85 20.83 -12.45
N ARG A 294 -5.07 20.35 -12.22
CA ARG A 294 -6.31 21.13 -12.45
C ARG A 294 -6.61 22.09 -11.30
N LEU A 295 -6.06 21.84 -10.12
CA LEU A 295 -6.15 22.76 -8.98
C LEU A 295 -5.10 23.85 -9.19
N THR A 296 -5.55 25.04 -9.58
CA THR A 296 -4.66 26.14 -10.00
C THR A 296 -4.16 27.00 -8.84
N ASP A 297 -4.76 26.85 -7.66
CA ASP A 297 -4.46 27.65 -6.47
C ASP A 297 -4.07 26.76 -5.27
N ASN A 298 -3.25 27.34 -4.38
CA ASN A 298 -2.71 26.61 -3.23
C ASN A 298 -3.81 26.19 -2.27
N ALA A 299 -4.86 27.01 -2.06
CA ALA A 299 -5.92 26.71 -1.12
C ALA A 299 -6.68 25.44 -1.53
N SER A 300 -7.00 25.29 -2.83
CA SER A 300 -7.62 24.09 -3.36
C SER A 300 -6.76 22.84 -3.20
N VAL A 301 -5.45 22.94 -3.43
CA VAL A 301 -4.52 21.80 -3.26
C VAL A 301 -4.39 21.41 -1.78
N THR A 302 -4.26 22.40 -0.90
CA THR A 302 -4.22 22.20 0.55
C THR A 302 -5.51 21.56 1.03
N GLN A 303 -6.68 22.03 0.59
CA GLN A 303 -7.98 21.47 0.95
C GLN A 303 -8.15 20.02 0.46
N PHE A 304 -7.72 19.73 -0.77
CA PHE A 304 -7.70 18.35 -1.29
C PHE A 304 -6.83 17.45 -0.42
N SER A 305 -5.62 17.92 -0.07
CA SER A 305 -4.70 17.17 0.79
C SER A 305 -5.27 16.95 2.20
N GLN A 306 -5.89 17.97 2.81
CA GLN A 306 -6.57 17.85 4.11
C GLN A 306 -7.70 16.82 4.05
N SER A 307 -8.54 16.86 3.01
CA SER A 307 -9.66 15.94 2.84
C SER A 307 -9.18 14.49 2.70
N LEU A 308 -8.11 14.27 1.93
CA LEU A 308 -7.51 12.95 1.74
C LEU A 308 -6.92 12.38 3.03
N ARG A 309 -6.25 13.22 3.82
CA ARG A 309 -5.71 12.84 5.13
C ARG A 309 -6.81 12.55 6.15
N ALA A 310 -7.85 13.38 6.18
CA ALA A 310 -9.01 13.19 7.05
C ALA A 310 -9.71 11.85 6.73
N TRP A 311 -9.89 11.55 5.43
CA TRP A 311 -10.38 10.26 4.98
C TRP A 311 -9.48 9.11 5.44
N GLY A 312 -8.16 9.20 5.21
CA GLY A 312 -7.21 8.16 5.60
C GLY A 312 -7.20 7.88 7.10
N LYS A 313 -7.24 8.92 7.94
CA LYS A 313 -7.31 8.81 9.41
C LYS A 313 -8.61 8.14 9.87
N LYS A 314 -9.74 8.55 9.28
CA LYS A 314 -11.05 7.93 9.56
C LYS A 314 -11.05 6.45 9.15
N PHE A 315 -10.57 6.15 7.93
CA PHE A 315 -10.49 4.79 7.41
C PHE A 315 -9.66 3.87 8.32
N GLN A 316 -8.49 4.33 8.79
CA GLN A 316 -7.68 3.58 9.75
C GLN A 316 -8.44 3.30 11.06
N THR A 317 -9.09 4.31 11.61
CA THR A 317 -9.83 4.22 12.88
C THR A 317 -11.00 3.25 12.78
N ASP A 318 -11.79 3.34 11.71
CA ASP A 318 -12.96 2.51 11.48
C ASP A 318 -12.58 1.04 11.16
N PHE A 319 -11.38 0.82 10.61
CA PHE A 319 -10.91 -0.50 10.19
C PHE A 319 -10.21 -1.32 11.30
N ASP A 320 -9.73 -0.69 12.38
CA ASP A 320 -8.89 -1.33 13.42
C ASP A 320 -9.48 -2.62 14.02
N LYS A 321 -10.82 -2.76 14.02
CA LYS A 321 -11.51 -3.96 14.52
C LYS A 321 -11.61 -5.11 13.52
N LYS A 322 -11.45 -4.84 12.21
CA LYS A 322 -11.57 -5.82 11.12
C LYS A 322 -10.22 -6.33 10.61
N GLY A 323 -9.13 -5.71 11.06
CA GLY A 323 -7.78 -6.03 10.64
C GLY A 323 -6.82 -4.87 10.88
N ARG A 324 -5.85 -4.68 9.98
CA ARG A 324 -4.86 -3.61 10.05
C ARG A 324 -4.69 -2.89 8.72
N VAL A 325 -4.73 -1.56 8.77
CA VAL A 325 -4.22 -0.71 7.70
C VAL A 325 -2.69 -0.60 7.87
N VAL A 326 -1.96 -0.88 6.80
CA VAL A 326 -0.51 -0.72 6.73
C VAL A 326 -0.19 0.74 6.49
N TYR A 327 -0.86 1.36 5.51
CA TYR A 327 -0.79 2.78 5.24
C TYR A 327 -2.07 3.27 4.58
N ALA A 328 -2.47 4.49 4.93
CA ALA A 328 -3.54 5.26 4.28
C ALA A 328 -3.35 6.72 4.67
N GLY A 329 -3.39 7.66 3.72
CA GLY A 329 -3.11 9.07 4.03
C GLY A 329 -2.52 9.86 2.87
N GLY A 330 -2.12 9.16 1.81
CA GLY A 330 -2.03 9.66 0.45
C GLY A 330 -3.20 9.19 -0.40
N ASP A 331 -3.00 9.20 -1.70
CA ASP A 331 -3.95 8.67 -2.68
C ASP A 331 -3.99 7.15 -2.71
N ASP A 332 -2.96 6.49 -2.20
CA ASP A 332 -2.87 5.04 -2.06
C ASP A 332 -3.05 4.55 -0.63
N PHE A 333 -3.51 3.30 -0.51
CA PHE A 333 -3.64 2.61 0.76
C PHE A 333 -3.45 1.11 0.61
N LEU A 334 -3.01 0.48 1.70
CA LEU A 334 -2.82 -0.97 1.80
C LEU A 334 -3.26 -1.45 3.18
N GLY A 335 -3.95 -2.58 3.22
CA GLY A 335 -4.31 -3.21 4.47
C GLY A 335 -4.66 -4.69 4.33
N VAL A 336 -4.91 -5.29 5.49
CA VAL A 336 -5.26 -6.70 5.61
C VAL A 336 -6.39 -6.86 6.63
N MET A 337 -7.44 -7.54 6.21
CA MET A 337 -8.52 -8.10 7.03
C MET A 337 -8.08 -9.47 7.57
N TYR A 338 -8.08 -9.63 8.89
CA TYR A 338 -7.79 -10.89 9.56
C TYR A 338 -8.53 -10.99 10.89
N GLY A 339 -8.85 -12.22 11.32
CA GLY A 339 -9.41 -12.47 12.64
C GLY A 339 -8.34 -12.39 13.73
N ASP A 340 -8.76 -12.21 14.97
CA ASP A 340 -7.90 -12.25 16.15
C ASP A 340 -8.25 -13.45 17.06
N LYS A 341 -7.60 -13.58 18.22
CA LYS A 341 -7.86 -14.69 19.15
C LYS A 341 -9.29 -14.71 19.70
N GLN A 342 -10.01 -13.59 19.67
CA GLN A 342 -11.37 -13.44 20.20
C GLN A 342 -12.42 -13.70 19.11
N THR A 343 -12.16 -13.23 17.88
CA THR A 343 -13.00 -13.44 16.69
C THR A 343 -12.13 -13.93 15.51
N PRO A 344 -11.73 -15.23 15.51
CA PRO A 344 -10.70 -15.72 14.59
C PRO A 344 -11.20 -15.98 13.16
N LYS A 345 -12.49 -16.30 12.97
CA LYS A 345 -13.08 -16.52 11.64
C LYS A 345 -13.69 -15.22 11.12
N LEU A 346 -13.14 -14.71 10.01
CA LEU A 346 -13.81 -13.72 9.19
C LEU A 346 -14.88 -14.39 8.34
N ASP A 347 -16.06 -13.77 8.26
CA ASP A 347 -17.09 -14.19 7.31
C ASP A 347 -16.77 -13.56 5.94
N SER A 348 -16.55 -14.41 4.92
CA SER A 348 -16.31 -13.96 3.55
C SER A 348 -17.48 -13.16 2.97
N ARG A 349 -18.69 -13.30 3.51
CA ARG A 349 -19.87 -12.51 3.11
C ARG A 349 -19.75 -11.05 3.50
N GLU A 350 -19.01 -10.75 4.57
CA GLU A 350 -18.78 -9.37 5.00
C GLU A 350 -17.85 -8.62 4.04
N VAL A 351 -17.08 -9.32 3.21
CA VAL A 351 -16.16 -8.71 2.24
C VAL A 351 -16.90 -7.80 1.26
N ILE A 352 -18.04 -8.24 0.71
CA ILE A 352 -18.80 -7.44 -0.25
C ILE A 352 -19.42 -6.23 0.43
N ALA A 353 -19.94 -6.38 1.65
CA ALA A 353 -20.44 -5.26 2.43
C ALA A 353 -19.32 -4.24 2.72
N TRP A 354 -18.16 -4.71 3.19
CA TRP A 354 -17.01 -3.87 3.46
C TRP A 354 -16.48 -3.13 2.23
N LEU A 355 -16.42 -3.78 1.06
CA LEU A 355 -16.02 -3.13 -0.19
C LEU A 355 -16.99 -2.01 -0.60
N LEU A 356 -18.30 -2.21 -0.39
CA LEU A 356 -19.29 -1.16 -0.63
C LEU A 356 -19.13 -0.02 0.39
N ASP A 357 -18.94 -0.33 1.67
CA ASP A 357 -18.70 0.68 2.71
C ASP A 357 -17.42 1.50 2.42
N LEU A 358 -16.36 0.85 1.92
CA LEU A 358 -15.12 1.51 1.49
C LEU A 358 -15.39 2.50 0.37
N ARG A 359 -16.20 2.10 -0.62
CA ARG A 359 -16.59 2.98 -1.72
C ARG A 359 -17.40 4.17 -1.22
N ASP A 360 -18.42 3.92 -0.40
CA ASP A 360 -19.28 4.98 0.15
C ASP A 360 -18.46 5.95 0.99
N SER A 361 -17.51 5.45 1.78
CA SER A 361 -16.57 6.26 2.56
C SER A 361 -15.71 7.17 1.68
N TRP A 362 -15.20 6.64 0.55
CA TRP A 362 -14.41 7.43 -0.41
C TRP A 362 -15.24 8.54 -1.07
N GLU A 363 -16.48 8.23 -1.47
CA GLU A 363 -17.40 9.22 -2.06
C GLU A 363 -17.80 10.31 -1.05
N GLN A 364 -18.07 9.93 0.21
CA GLN A 364 -18.36 10.88 1.29
C GLN A 364 -17.17 11.80 1.60
N GLY A 365 -15.93 11.36 1.33
CA GLY A 365 -14.74 12.19 1.43
C GLY A 365 -14.71 13.33 0.41
N ASN A 366 -15.57 13.29 -0.63
CA ASN A 366 -15.72 14.30 -1.67
C ASN A 366 -14.38 14.74 -2.30
N LEU A 367 -13.50 13.75 -2.55
CA LEU A 367 -12.12 13.99 -2.98
C LEU A 367 -12.00 14.44 -4.45
N GLY A 368 -13.09 14.42 -5.23
CA GLY A 368 -13.07 14.82 -6.65
C GLY A 368 -12.25 13.89 -7.55
N ILE A 369 -11.93 12.68 -7.08
CA ILE A 369 -11.21 11.61 -7.77
C ILE A 369 -11.91 10.27 -7.55
N THR A 370 -11.85 9.39 -8.55
CA THR A 370 -12.37 8.03 -8.45
C THR A 370 -11.35 7.10 -7.78
N LEU A 371 -11.76 5.88 -7.45
CA LEU A 371 -10.95 4.92 -6.71
C LEU A 371 -10.82 3.62 -7.49
N SER A 372 -9.58 3.11 -7.64
CA SER A 372 -9.31 1.77 -8.15
C SER A 372 -8.76 0.87 -7.04
N VAL A 373 -9.33 -0.33 -6.85
CA VAL A 373 -8.93 -1.25 -5.77
C VAL A 373 -8.68 -2.67 -6.30
N GLY A 374 -7.62 -3.29 -5.80
CA GLY A 374 -7.40 -4.73 -5.87
C GLY A 374 -7.64 -5.37 -4.50
N PHE A 375 -8.60 -6.30 -4.41
CA PHE A 375 -8.90 -7.10 -3.23
C PHE A 375 -8.55 -8.57 -3.48
N VAL A 376 -7.88 -9.21 -2.53
CA VAL A 376 -7.48 -10.62 -2.58
C VAL A 376 -7.94 -11.34 -1.32
N TRP A 377 -8.85 -12.30 -1.46
CA TRP A 377 -9.20 -13.26 -0.42
C TRP A 377 -8.25 -14.46 -0.50
N ALA A 378 -7.30 -14.57 0.42
CA ALA A 378 -6.19 -15.51 0.34
C ALA A 378 -6.30 -16.66 1.35
N GLY A 379 -6.06 -17.87 0.85
CA GLY A 379 -5.90 -19.07 1.67
C GLY A 379 -4.71 -18.98 2.63
N HIS A 380 -4.81 -19.70 3.75
CA HIS A 380 -3.87 -19.58 4.88
C HIS A 380 -2.41 -19.91 4.53
N SER A 381 -2.16 -20.81 3.57
CA SER A 381 -0.80 -21.27 3.25
C SER A 381 -0.10 -20.43 2.20
N VAL A 382 -0.80 -19.47 1.59
CA VAL A 382 -0.23 -18.65 0.52
C VAL A 382 0.79 -17.67 1.11
N PRO A 383 2.05 -17.65 0.66
CA PRO A 383 3.05 -16.72 1.16
C PRO A 383 2.59 -15.26 1.01
N GLN A 384 2.80 -14.43 2.04
CA GLN A 384 2.36 -13.03 2.05
C GLN A 384 2.89 -12.23 0.85
N ARG A 385 4.13 -12.47 0.42
CA ARG A 385 4.73 -11.83 -0.76
C ARG A 385 3.89 -12.07 -2.02
N ASP A 386 3.42 -13.31 -2.21
CA ASP A 386 2.62 -13.68 -3.36
C ASP A 386 1.24 -13.01 -3.28
N VAL A 387 0.64 -12.97 -2.08
CA VAL A 387 -0.63 -12.26 -1.86
C VAL A 387 -0.51 -10.78 -2.23
N LEU A 388 0.56 -10.10 -1.80
CA LEU A 388 0.82 -8.69 -2.15
C LEU A 388 1.01 -8.49 -3.65
N GLN A 389 1.73 -9.40 -4.32
CA GLN A 389 1.86 -9.39 -5.77
C GLN A 389 0.50 -9.49 -6.45
N HIS A 390 -0.36 -10.40 -5.98
CA HIS A 390 -1.72 -10.53 -6.48
C HIS A 390 -2.59 -9.30 -6.22
N CYS A 391 -2.42 -8.59 -5.09
CA CYS A 391 -3.12 -7.33 -4.82
C CYS A 391 -2.75 -6.25 -5.84
N ARG A 392 -1.45 -6.11 -6.16
CA ARG A 392 -0.97 -5.15 -7.17
C ARG A 392 -1.47 -5.45 -8.57
N GLU A 393 -1.41 -6.70 -8.97
CA GLU A 393 -1.93 -7.11 -10.27
C GLU A 393 -3.43 -6.84 -10.38
N ALA A 394 -4.18 -7.10 -9.32
CA ALA A 394 -5.61 -6.83 -9.27
C ALA A 394 -5.92 -5.32 -9.35
N GLU A 395 -5.18 -4.49 -8.61
CA GLU A 395 -5.31 -3.02 -8.63
C GLU A 395 -4.89 -2.43 -9.98
N LYS A 396 -3.76 -2.88 -10.55
CA LYS A 396 -3.33 -2.53 -11.90
C LYS A 396 -4.37 -2.93 -12.96
N LEU A 397 -4.99 -4.10 -12.81
CA LEU A 397 -6.05 -4.55 -13.71
C LEU A 397 -7.27 -3.62 -13.64
N ALA A 398 -7.72 -3.25 -12.43
CA ALA A 398 -8.80 -2.29 -12.23
C ALA A 398 -8.51 -0.95 -12.93
N LYS A 399 -7.28 -0.44 -12.79
CA LYS A 399 -6.82 0.77 -13.49
C LYS A 399 -6.79 0.61 -15.01
N SER A 400 -6.29 -0.52 -15.50
CA SER A 400 -6.14 -0.77 -16.95
C SER A 400 -7.49 -0.92 -17.66
N LEU A 401 -8.49 -1.48 -16.99
CA LEU A 401 -9.83 -1.69 -17.55
C LEU A 401 -10.74 -0.45 -17.47
N GLY A 402 -10.17 0.74 -17.24
CA GLY A 402 -10.90 2.00 -17.30
C GLY A 402 -11.06 2.71 -15.97
N ARG A 403 -10.36 2.28 -14.91
CA ARG A 403 -10.37 2.91 -13.58
C ARG A 403 -11.76 2.91 -12.93
N ASP A 404 -11.90 3.49 -11.74
CA ASP A 404 -13.17 3.54 -11.00
C ASP A 404 -13.78 2.14 -10.76
N ARG A 405 -12.92 1.20 -10.38
CA ARG A 405 -13.22 -0.24 -10.35
C ARG A 405 -12.65 -0.94 -9.14
N VAL A 406 -13.26 -2.07 -8.83
CA VAL A 406 -12.69 -3.07 -7.94
C VAL A 406 -12.37 -4.34 -8.74
N THR A 407 -11.19 -4.91 -8.51
CA THR A 407 -10.87 -6.29 -8.87
C THR A 407 -10.86 -7.13 -7.62
N ILE A 408 -11.73 -8.13 -7.55
CA ILE A 408 -11.80 -9.10 -6.46
C ILE A 408 -11.17 -10.40 -6.95
N ARG A 409 -10.21 -10.93 -6.20
CA ARG A 409 -9.52 -12.19 -6.48
C ARG A 409 -9.65 -13.12 -5.28
N VAL A 410 -9.98 -14.39 -5.52
CA VAL A 410 -9.94 -15.44 -4.49
C VAL A 410 -8.78 -16.35 -4.82
N LEU A 411 -7.78 -16.39 -3.93
CA LEU A 411 -6.48 -17.03 -4.12
C LEU A 411 -6.37 -18.26 -3.22
N PHE A 412 -6.30 -19.43 -3.85
CA PHE A 412 -6.31 -20.73 -3.19
C PHE A 412 -4.90 -21.14 -2.73
N ASN A 413 -4.83 -22.05 -1.76
CA ASN A 413 -3.57 -22.59 -1.22
C ASN A 413 -2.66 -23.25 -2.27
N ASN A 414 -3.22 -23.71 -3.40
CA ASN A 414 -2.48 -24.29 -4.52
C ASN A 414 -1.91 -23.25 -5.50
N GLY A 415 -2.07 -21.95 -5.20
CA GLY A 415 -1.61 -20.83 -6.05
C GLY A 415 -2.56 -20.46 -7.20
N GLN A 416 -3.62 -21.25 -7.44
CA GLN A 416 -4.65 -20.87 -8.43
C GLN A 416 -5.53 -19.77 -7.86
N PHE A 417 -6.18 -19.00 -8.74
CA PHE A 417 -7.14 -18.00 -8.35
C PHE A 417 -8.32 -17.89 -9.32
N VAL A 418 -9.44 -17.39 -8.81
CA VAL A 418 -10.52 -16.83 -9.63
C VAL A 418 -10.60 -15.34 -9.39
N GLN A 419 -11.08 -14.57 -10.36
CA GLN A 419 -11.16 -13.12 -10.23
C GLN A 419 -12.34 -12.53 -10.97
N TRP A 420 -12.71 -11.32 -10.57
CA TRP A 420 -13.75 -10.51 -11.20
C TRP A 420 -13.39 -9.04 -11.07
N THR A 421 -13.41 -8.30 -12.18
CA THR A 421 -13.19 -6.85 -12.20
C THR A 421 -14.47 -6.16 -12.65
N THR A 422 -14.93 -5.19 -11.87
CA THR A 422 -16.21 -4.52 -12.12
C THR A 422 -16.16 -3.06 -11.69
N PRO A 423 -16.88 -2.14 -12.38
CA PRO A 423 -17.14 -0.81 -11.85
C PRO A 423 -17.88 -0.90 -10.52
N TRP A 424 -17.58 -0.01 -9.58
CA TRP A 424 -18.15 -0.02 -8.23
C TRP A 424 -19.68 -0.10 -8.22
N LYS A 425 -20.33 0.62 -9.14
CA LYS A 425 -21.79 0.63 -9.32
C LYS A 425 -22.41 -0.77 -9.45
N TYR A 426 -21.69 -1.73 -10.01
CA TYR A 426 -22.19 -3.07 -10.30
C TYR A 426 -21.73 -4.12 -9.29
N LEU A 427 -20.91 -3.75 -8.30
CA LEU A 427 -20.50 -4.65 -7.22
C LEU A 427 -21.71 -5.16 -6.42
N SER A 428 -22.71 -4.30 -6.20
CA SER A 428 -23.93 -4.63 -5.46
C SER A 428 -24.75 -5.75 -6.11
N TRP A 429 -24.57 -6.03 -7.41
CA TRP A 429 -25.29 -7.10 -8.11
C TRP A 429 -25.01 -8.49 -7.54
N LEU A 430 -23.89 -8.70 -6.85
CA LEU A 430 -23.66 -9.95 -6.11
C LEU A 430 -24.70 -10.17 -5.01
N LYS A 431 -25.24 -9.10 -4.41
CA LYS A 431 -26.30 -9.20 -3.39
C LYS A 431 -27.67 -9.50 -3.98
N ASP A 432 -27.85 -9.26 -5.28
CA ASP A 432 -29.11 -9.46 -6.00
C ASP A 432 -29.27 -10.87 -6.58
N TYR A 433 -28.30 -11.76 -6.31
CA TYR A 433 -28.37 -13.16 -6.69
C TYR A 433 -29.63 -13.83 -6.11
N ARG A 434 -30.37 -14.52 -6.98
CA ARG A 434 -31.52 -15.36 -6.62
C ARG A 434 -31.26 -16.79 -7.07
N ASP A 435 -31.34 -17.74 -6.16
CA ASP A 435 -31.16 -19.14 -6.51
C ASP A 435 -32.41 -19.74 -7.18
N ARG A 436 -32.36 -21.03 -7.59
CA ARG A 436 -33.50 -21.71 -8.24
C ARG A 436 -34.77 -21.79 -7.39
N ASN A 437 -34.65 -21.61 -6.08
CA ASN A 437 -35.76 -21.63 -5.14
C ASN A 437 -36.22 -20.21 -4.78
N ASP A 438 -35.73 -19.18 -5.49
CA ASP A 438 -35.96 -17.75 -5.24
C ASP A 438 -35.42 -17.25 -3.89
N ASN A 439 -34.47 -17.97 -3.29
CA ASN A 439 -33.76 -17.50 -2.10
C ASN A 439 -32.73 -16.43 -2.49
N ASN A 440 -32.52 -15.45 -1.61
CA ASN A 440 -31.55 -14.36 -1.79
C ASN A 440 -30.68 -14.14 -0.53
N GLY A 441 -29.63 -13.32 -0.68
CA GLY A 441 -28.76 -12.94 0.44
C GLY A 441 -28.11 -14.14 1.12
N LYS A 442 -28.24 -14.22 2.45
CA LYS A 442 -27.62 -15.28 3.28
C LYS A 442 -28.22 -16.68 3.04
N ASP A 443 -29.44 -16.74 2.52
CA ASP A 443 -30.20 -17.98 2.32
C ASP A 443 -30.04 -18.51 0.89
N ALA A 444 -29.39 -17.75 0.00
CA ALA A 444 -29.19 -18.11 -1.40
C ALA A 444 -28.13 -19.20 -1.58
N ASN A 445 -28.45 -20.23 -2.35
CA ASN A 445 -27.50 -21.29 -2.68
C ASN A 445 -26.75 -21.03 -4.00
N TRP A 446 -25.59 -20.39 -3.90
CA TRP A 446 -24.69 -20.13 -5.03
C TRP A 446 -24.22 -21.38 -5.79
N SER A 447 -24.31 -22.58 -5.19
CA SER A 447 -23.94 -23.82 -5.90
C SER A 447 -24.82 -24.07 -7.12
N HIS A 448 -26.06 -23.56 -7.13
CA HIS A 448 -26.99 -23.71 -8.26
C HIS A 448 -26.45 -23.02 -9.52
N VAL A 449 -26.13 -21.73 -9.44
CA VAL A 449 -25.62 -20.96 -10.59
C VAL A 449 -24.24 -21.43 -11.00
N TYR A 450 -23.38 -21.80 -10.04
CA TYR A 450 -22.04 -22.30 -10.33
C TYR A 450 -22.09 -23.62 -11.11
N THR A 451 -22.92 -24.57 -10.66
CA THR A 451 -23.05 -25.90 -11.30
C THR A 451 -23.68 -25.78 -12.68
N ASP A 452 -24.70 -24.94 -12.86
CA ASP A 452 -25.31 -24.75 -14.18
C ASP A 452 -24.35 -24.10 -15.17
N LEU A 453 -23.59 -23.09 -14.73
CA LEU A 453 -22.55 -22.50 -15.57
C LEU A 453 -21.53 -23.55 -16.00
N ALA A 454 -21.07 -24.39 -15.08
CA ALA A 454 -20.14 -25.47 -15.37
C ALA A 454 -20.73 -26.48 -16.38
N GLN A 455 -22.00 -26.86 -16.23
CA GLN A 455 -22.70 -27.75 -17.16
C GLN A 455 -22.83 -27.13 -18.55
N LEU A 456 -23.23 -25.86 -18.66
CA LEU A 456 -23.34 -25.14 -19.94
C LEU A 456 -21.99 -25.06 -20.66
N LYS A 457 -20.90 -24.80 -19.93
CA LYS A 457 -19.54 -24.79 -20.48
C LYS A 457 -19.09 -26.19 -20.91
N SER A 458 -19.38 -27.23 -20.12
CA SER A 458 -19.02 -28.62 -20.45
C SER A 458 -19.71 -29.13 -21.72
N ARG A 459 -20.91 -28.62 -22.01
CA ARG A 459 -21.69 -28.93 -23.22
C ARG A 459 -21.41 -27.98 -24.39
N HIS A 460 -20.44 -27.07 -24.24
CA HIS A 460 -20.12 -26.03 -25.21
C HIS A 460 -21.29 -25.09 -25.58
N ALA A 461 -22.34 -25.03 -24.76
CA ALA A 461 -23.44 -24.07 -24.91
C ALA A 461 -22.97 -22.64 -24.58
N ILE A 462 -22.04 -22.52 -23.64
CA ILE A 462 -21.19 -21.33 -23.50
C ILE A 462 -19.81 -21.73 -24.04
N PRO A 463 -19.36 -21.13 -25.15
CA PRO A 463 -18.14 -21.55 -25.82
C PRO A 463 -16.88 -21.32 -24.95
N PRO A 464 -15.83 -22.13 -25.14
CA PRO A 464 -14.57 -21.95 -24.43
C PRO A 464 -13.86 -20.67 -24.88
N ALA A 465 -12.95 -20.15 -24.06
CA ALA A 465 -12.18 -18.94 -24.36
C ALA A 465 -11.38 -19.04 -25.69
N THR A 466 -11.04 -20.26 -26.09
CA THR A 466 -10.30 -20.58 -27.33
C THR A 466 -11.16 -20.56 -28.60
N ALA A 467 -12.48 -20.45 -28.50
CA ALA A 467 -13.35 -20.43 -29.67
C ALA A 467 -13.12 -19.18 -30.55
N GLU A 468 -13.15 -19.35 -31.87
CA GLU A 468 -12.99 -18.25 -32.84
C GLU A 468 -14.26 -17.40 -32.95
N THR A 469 -15.42 -18.05 -32.96
CA THR A 469 -16.74 -17.42 -32.92
C THR A 469 -17.42 -17.74 -31.58
N VAL A 470 -17.97 -16.71 -30.95
CA VAL A 470 -18.50 -16.79 -29.59
C VAL A 470 -19.90 -16.19 -29.62
N ASP A 471 -20.91 -17.03 -29.42
CA ASP A 471 -22.29 -16.59 -29.19
C ASP A 471 -22.48 -16.32 -27.69
N GLU A 472 -22.88 -15.09 -27.38
CA GLU A 472 -23.12 -14.58 -26.03
C GLU A 472 -24.57 -14.73 -25.57
N PHE A 473 -25.49 -15.08 -26.47
CA PHE A 473 -26.93 -15.12 -26.17
C PHE A 473 -27.22 -16.01 -24.96
N VAL A 474 -26.67 -17.24 -24.95
CA VAL A 474 -26.86 -18.19 -23.85
C VAL A 474 -26.30 -17.64 -22.54
N ALA A 475 -25.14 -16.97 -22.56
CA ALA A 475 -24.55 -16.40 -21.35
C ALA A 475 -25.37 -15.23 -20.79
N LEU A 476 -25.92 -14.37 -21.67
CA LEU A 476 -26.78 -13.27 -21.26
C LEU A 476 -28.12 -13.74 -20.69
N GLU A 477 -28.79 -14.67 -21.36
CA GLU A 477 -30.05 -15.23 -20.85
C GLU A 477 -29.84 -16.00 -19.54
N PHE A 478 -28.73 -16.70 -19.42
CA PHE A 478 -28.31 -17.34 -18.16
C PHE A 478 -28.11 -16.31 -17.04
N PHE A 479 -27.44 -15.19 -17.33
CA PHE A 479 -27.29 -14.11 -16.36
C PHE A 479 -28.63 -13.49 -15.94
N LYS A 480 -29.52 -13.21 -16.91
CA LYS A 480 -30.86 -12.66 -16.64
C LYS A 480 -31.69 -13.56 -15.74
N LEU A 481 -31.57 -14.88 -15.88
CA LEU A 481 -32.27 -15.86 -15.06
C LEU A 481 -31.91 -15.73 -13.57
N TYR A 482 -30.63 -15.53 -13.25
CA TYR A 482 -30.12 -15.57 -11.87
C TYR A 482 -30.00 -14.19 -11.20
N PHE A 483 -29.88 -13.12 -11.98
CA PHE A 483 -29.65 -11.74 -11.47
C PHE A 483 -30.77 -10.76 -11.84
N GLY A 484 -31.70 -11.16 -12.69
CA GLY A 484 -32.82 -10.34 -13.14
C GLY A 484 -32.64 -9.79 -14.56
N LYS A 485 -33.77 -9.66 -15.27
CA LYS A 485 -33.82 -9.20 -16.66
C LYS A 485 -33.30 -7.77 -16.82
N ASP A 486 -33.65 -6.90 -15.87
CA ASP A 486 -33.20 -5.50 -15.79
C ASP A 486 -31.67 -5.40 -15.85
N LYS A 487 -30.96 -6.19 -15.05
CA LYS A 487 -29.49 -6.17 -15.00
C LYS A 487 -28.87 -6.77 -16.25
N GLY A 488 -29.45 -7.84 -16.79
CA GLY A 488 -28.95 -8.42 -18.04
C GLY A 488 -29.12 -7.48 -19.23
N ASP A 489 -30.21 -6.70 -19.26
CA ASP A 489 -30.42 -5.68 -20.29
C ASP A 489 -29.42 -4.51 -20.11
N ILE A 490 -29.16 -4.06 -18.88
CA ILE A 490 -28.10 -3.08 -18.59
C ILE A 490 -26.72 -3.62 -18.99
N LEU A 491 -26.41 -4.87 -18.65
CA LEU A 491 -25.15 -5.52 -18.98
C LEU A 491 -24.93 -5.56 -20.49
N ASN A 492 -25.96 -5.92 -21.26
CA ASN A 492 -25.88 -5.96 -22.71
C ASN A 492 -25.68 -4.56 -23.31
N GLN A 493 -26.44 -3.56 -22.85
CA GLN A 493 -26.35 -2.18 -23.35
C GLN A 493 -25.02 -1.50 -22.99
N GLN A 494 -24.49 -1.75 -21.78
CA GLN A 494 -23.31 -1.08 -21.25
C GLN A 494 -22.07 -1.99 -21.20
N ARG A 495 -22.07 -3.12 -21.92
CA ARG A 495 -21.01 -4.14 -21.89
C ARG A 495 -19.60 -3.59 -22.04
N LYS A 496 -19.39 -2.58 -22.89
CA LYS A 496 -18.09 -1.96 -23.13
C LYS A 496 -17.56 -1.32 -21.85
N TYR A 497 -18.43 -0.55 -21.19
CA TYR A 497 -18.11 0.07 -19.91
C TYR A 497 -18.03 -0.96 -18.79
N ILE A 498 -18.90 -1.96 -18.71
CA ILE A 498 -18.87 -2.93 -17.60
C ILE A 498 -17.62 -3.81 -17.65
N THR A 499 -17.31 -4.38 -18.82
CA THR A 499 -16.20 -5.31 -19.01
C THR A 499 -14.85 -4.61 -19.15
N GLY A 500 -14.83 -3.33 -19.54
CA GLY A 500 -13.60 -2.61 -19.86
C GLY A 500 -13.00 -2.97 -21.22
N ALA A 501 -13.73 -3.71 -22.06
CA ALA A 501 -13.28 -4.10 -23.40
C ALA A 501 -13.19 -2.91 -24.36
N GLU A 502 -12.18 -2.87 -25.21
CA GLU A 502 -12.06 -1.86 -26.26
C GLU A 502 -13.01 -2.12 -27.43
N ASP A 503 -13.18 -3.39 -27.80
CA ASP A 503 -14.08 -3.87 -28.86
C ASP A 503 -15.40 -4.38 -28.31
N SER A 504 -16.48 -3.66 -28.61
CA SER A 504 -17.84 -4.05 -28.22
C SER A 504 -18.43 -5.19 -29.04
N LYS A 505 -17.79 -5.59 -30.15
CA LYS A 505 -18.25 -6.70 -31.01
C LYS A 505 -17.77 -8.06 -30.52
N SER A 506 -16.77 -8.11 -29.65
CA SER A 506 -16.28 -9.35 -29.07
C SER A 506 -17.18 -9.80 -27.91
N ALA A 507 -17.72 -11.01 -28.03
CA ALA A 507 -18.50 -11.70 -27.00
C ALA A 507 -17.66 -12.18 -25.80
N LYS A 508 -16.35 -12.37 -25.97
CA LYS A 508 -15.47 -12.98 -24.96
C LYS A 508 -15.43 -12.21 -23.63
N PRO A 509 -15.19 -10.88 -23.61
CA PRO A 509 -15.08 -10.14 -22.35
C PRO A 509 -16.37 -10.18 -21.52
N LEU A 510 -17.52 -10.24 -22.18
CA LEU A 510 -18.82 -10.36 -21.51
C LEU A 510 -18.98 -11.71 -20.83
N ILE A 511 -18.67 -12.80 -21.53
CA ILE A 511 -18.73 -14.16 -20.97
C ILE A 511 -17.72 -14.32 -19.83
N GLU A 512 -16.50 -13.83 -20.01
CA GLU A 512 -15.46 -13.84 -18.97
C GLU A 512 -15.87 -13.03 -17.73
N TRP A 513 -16.54 -11.90 -17.93
CA TRP A 513 -17.05 -11.08 -16.83
C TRP A 513 -18.15 -11.81 -16.05
N ILE A 514 -19.10 -12.44 -16.73
CA ILE A 514 -20.17 -13.25 -16.11
C ILE A 514 -19.55 -14.45 -15.36
N ASP A 515 -18.62 -15.17 -15.99
CA ASP A 515 -17.91 -16.30 -15.39
C ASP A 515 -17.13 -15.88 -14.13
N GLY A 516 -16.43 -14.75 -14.19
CA GLY A 516 -15.71 -14.18 -13.07
C GLY A 516 -16.64 -13.81 -11.91
N MET A 517 -17.74 -13.10 -12.21
CA MET A 517 -18.74 -12.70 -11.20
C MET A 517 -19.29 -13.92 -10.46
N ILE A 518 -19.69 -14.96 -11.20
CA ILE A 518 -20.27 -16.18 -10.62
C ILE A 518 -19.24 -16.94 -9.78
N LYS A 519 -18.01 -17.08 -10.28
CA LYS A 519 -16.94 -17.78 -9.55
C LYS A 519 -16.57 -17.06 -8.26
N VAL A 520 -16.40 -15.74 -8.30
CA VAL A 520 -16.09 -14.94 -7.11
C VAL A 520 -17.27 -14.93 -6.14
N GLY A 521 -18.49 -14.74 -6.64
CA GLY A 521 -19.71 -14.78 -5.83
C GLY A 521 -19.89 -16.14 -5.14
N TRP A 522 -19.69 -17.25 -5.85
CA TRP A 522 -19.74 -18.58 -5.25
C TRP A 522 -18.69 -18.75 -4.16
N GLN A 523 -17.46 -18.27 -4.35
CA GLN A 523 -16.42 -18.39 -3.33
C GLN A 523 -16.63 -17.52 -2.10
N LEU A 524 -17.12 -16.29 -2.25
CA LEU A 524 -17.30 -15.35 -1.14
C LEU A 524 -18.65 -15.48 -0.43
N CYS A 525 -19.69 -15.88 -1.15
CA CYS A 525 -21.07 -15.85 -0.65
C CYS A 525 -21.66 -17.23 -0.35
N SER A 526 -20.96 -18.34 -0.65
CA SER A 526 -21.45 -19.67 -0.27
C SER A 526 -21.29 -19.93 1.23
N ASN A 527 -22.17 -20.78 1.78
CA ASN A 527 -21.99 -21.36 3.10
C ASN A 527 -20.67 -22.15 3.13
N SER A 528 -19.68 -21.66 3.89
CA SER A 528 -18.43 -22.35 4.21
C SER A 528 -18.34 -22.73 5.68
#